data_AF-A0A2W4HW05-F1
#
_entry.id   AF-A0A2W4HW05-F1
#
_cell.length_a   1.000
_cell.length_b   1.000
_cell.length_c   1.000
_cell.angle_alpha   90.00
_cell.angle_beta   90.00
_cell.angle_gamma   90.00
#
_symmetry.space_group_name_H-M   'P 1'
#
loop_
_entity.id
_entity.type
_entity.pdbx_description
1 polymer ?
#
loop_
_entity_poly.entity_id
_entity_poly.type
_entity_poly.pdbx_seq_one_letter_code
_entity_poly.pdbx_strand_id
1 'polypeptide(L)'
;MNIVRAILRKSREPLVAGKLLIFLLLAGLALLFIEVRFEHQAVLGRRWQAWLPLGYCAFLFLMGPVSLALWNRGGRRLLLICFSVAPLIGTLGFWFHSKGDPWRSVCTVMKVVCMQPGRIPLGVDGPPALAPLALVGLGLMGVVICSANLGNGADAK
;
A
#
# COMPACT_ATOMS: atom_id res chain seq x y z
N MET A 1 -31.78 27.60 11.71
CA MET A 1 -31.42 26.18 11.93
C MET A 1 -30.73 25.50 10.72
N ASN A 2 -30.80 26.05 9.49
CA ASN A 2 -30.22 25.41 8.28
C ASN A 2 -28.71 25.67 8.05
N ILE A 3 -28.18 26.82 8.47
CA ILE A 3 -26.78 27.18 8.26
C ILE A 3 -25.83 26.34 9.12
N VAL A 4 -26.18 26.13 10.39
CA VAL A 4 -25.38 25.30 11.33
C VAL A 4 -25.30 23.85 10.85
N ARG A 5 -26.41 23.29 10.32
CA ARG A 5 -26.39 21.94 9.72
C ARG A 5 -25.54 21.87 8.45
N ALA A 6 -25.58 22.90 7.60
CA ALA A 6 -24.77 22.96 6.38
C ALA A 6 -23.27 23.04 6.69
N ILE A 7 -22.89 23.84 7.68
CA ILE A 7 -21.49 23.97 8.14
C ILE A 7 -21.02 22.65 8.78
N LEU A 8 -21.83 22.06 9.68
CA LEU A 8 -21.51 20.77 10.30
C LEU A 8 -21.39 19.65 9.26
N ARG A 9 -22.24 19.64 8.23
CA ARG A 9 -22.16 18.69 7.12
C ARG A 9 -20.87 18.86 6.31
N LYS A 10 -20.54 20.10 5.91
CA LYS A 10 -19.30 20.42 5.18
C LYS A 10 -18.04 20.03 5.95
N SER A 11 -18.07 20.12 7.29
CA SER A 11 -16.95 19.69 8.15
C SER A 11 -16.82 18.16 8.31
N ARG A 12 -17.90 17.39 8.10
CA ARG A 12 -17.92 15.92 8.26
C ARG A 12 -17.60 15.16 6.97
N GLU A 13 -17.94 15.71 5.80
CA GLU A 13 -17.69 15.07 4.50
C GLU A 13 -16.21 14.72 4.22
N PRO A 14 -15.21 15.59 4.50
CA PRO A 14 -13.80 15.22 4.29
C PRO A 14 -13.32 14.11 5.25
N LEU A 15 -13.93 13.99 6.43
CA LEU A 15 -13.62 12.94 7.40
C LEU A 15 -14.19 11.58 6.97
N VAL A 16 -15.42 11.55 6.47
CA VAL A 16 -16.06 10.31 5.98
C VAL A 16 -15.36 9.80 4.73
N ALA A 17 -15.05 10.70 3.78
CA ALA A 17 -14.32 10.35 2.57
C ALA A 17 -12.94 9.75 2.88
N GLY A 18 -12.17 10.37 3.79
CA GLY A 18 -10.86 9.85 4.20
C GLY A 18 -10.94 8.46 4.83
N LYS A 19 -11.91 8.22 5.73
CA LYS A 19 -12.13 6.89 6.32
C LYS A 19 -12.53 5.84 5.29
N LEU A 20 -13.38 6.20 4.34
CA LEU A 20 -13.80 5.31 3.26
C LEU A 20 -12.62 4.93 2.35
N LEU A 21 -11.79 5.90 1.98
CA LEU A 21 -10.59 5.64 1.16
C LEU A 21 -9.59 4.72 1.90
N ILE A 22 -9.37 4.96 3.20
CA ILE A 22 -8.54 4.04 4.01
C ILE A 22 -9.17 2.65 4.08
N PHE A 23 -10.48 2.53 4.27
CA PHE A 23 -11.16 1.25 4.27
C PHE A 23 -10.96 0.49 2.94
N LEU A 24 -11.10 1.19 1.81
CA LEU A 24 -10.85 0.61 0.48
C LEU A 24 -9.38 0.20 0.30
N LEU A 25 -8.42 1.00 0.78
CA LEU A 25 -7.00 0.62 0.78
C LEU A 25 -6.72 -0.62 1.63
N LEU A 26 -7.36 -0.74 2.80
CA LEU A 26 -7.24 -1.92 3.66
C LEU A 26 -7.85 -3.17 3.01
N ALA A 27 -8.97 -3.02 2.30
CA ALA A 27 -9.55 -4.10 1.50
C ALA A 27 -8.60 -4.52 0.36
N GLY A 28 -8.01 -3.55 -0.35
CA GLY A 28 -6.98 -3.81 -1.36
C GLY A 28 -5.75 -4.52 -0.80
N LEU A 29 -5.28 -4.13 0.39
CA LEU A 29 -4.19 -4.82 1.11
C LEU A 29 -4.56 -6.26 1.51
N ALA A 30 -5.81 -6.51 1.89
CA ALA A 30 -6.28 -7.85 2.20
C ALA A 30 -6.28 -8.77 0.97
N LEU A 31 -6.71 -8.25 -0.19
CA LEU A 31 -6.62 -8.97 -1.46
C LEU A 31 -5.16 -9.22 -1.85
N LEU A 32 -4.30 -8.20 -1.71
CA LEU A 32 -2.87 -8.33 -1.98
C LEU A 32 -2.22 -9.38 -1.07
N PHE A 33 -2.63 -9.48 0.21
CA PHE A 33 -2.16 -10.54 1.10
C PHE A 33 -2.49 -11.93 0.57
N ILE A 34 -3.73 -12.14 0.11
CA ILE A 34 -4.18 -13.44 -0.43
C ILE A 34 -3.38 -13.78 -1.69
N GLU A 35 -3.25 -12.82 -2.62
CA GLU A 35 -2.52 -13.00 -3.87
C GLU A 35 -1.03 -13.31 -3.62
N VAL A 36 -0.36 -12.49 -2.80
CA VAL A 36 1.05 -12.71 -2.45
C VAL A 36 1.22 -14.06 -1.75
N ARG A 37 0.30 -14.45 -0.87
CA ARG A 37 0.37 -15.73 -0.16
C ARG A 37 0.25 -16.90 -1.12
N PHE A 38 -0.62 -16.80 -2.11
CA PHE A 38 -0.79 -17.82 -3.15
C PHE A 38 0.44 -17.90 -4.06
N GLU A 39 0.89 -16.77 -4.61
CA GLU A 39 2.04 -16.70 -5.52
C GLU A 39 3.34 -17.15 -4.85
N HIS A 40 3.53 -16.86 -3.56
CA HIS A 40 4.76 -17.18 -2.84
C HIS A 40 4.72 -18.56 -2.16
N GLN A 41 3.66 -19.35 -2.32
CA GLN A 41 3.49 -20.63 -1.61
C GLN A 41 4.70 -21.57 -1.77
N ALA A 42 5.31 -21.60 -2.96
CA ALA A 42 6.47 -22.46 -3.26
C ALA A 42 7.79 -21.97 -2.61
N VAL A 43 7.88 -20.68 -2.27
CA VAL A 43 9.11 -20.05 -1.76
C VAL A 43 9.05 -19.69 -0.27
N LEU A 44 7.86 -19.67 0.35
CA LEU A 44 7.69 -19.32 1.77
C LEU A 44 8.44 -20.23 2.73
N GLY A 45 8.60 -21.51 2.38
CA GLY A 45 9.40 -22.46 3.17
C GLY A 45 10.92 -22.36 2.93
N ARG A 46 11.37 -21.57 1.96
CA ARG A 46 12.78 -21.54 1.51
C ARG A 46 13.46 -20.18 1.67
N ARG A 47 12.69 -19.09 1.61
CA ARG A 47 13.21 -17.72 1.61
C ARG A 47 12.46 -16.90 2.65
N TRP A 48 13.18 -16.49 3.69
CA TRP A 48 12.59 -15.67 4.76
C TRP A 48 12.07 -14.33 4.23
N GLN A 49 12.67 -13.78 3.17
CA GLN A 49 12.28 -12.51 2.56
C GLN A 49 10.83 -12.50 2.07
N ALA A 50 10.30 -13.66 1.65
CA ALA A 50 8.91 -13.79 1.20
C ALA A 50 7.88 -13.52 2.32
N TRP A 51 8.29 -13.57 3.58
CA TRP A 51 7.43 -13.26 4.73
C TRP A 51 7.29 -11.77 5.00
N LEU A 52 8.19 -10.91 4.50
CA LEU A 52 8.13 -9.47 4.72
C LEU A 52 6.80 -8.84 4.24
N PRO A 53 6.39 -9.00 2.97
CA PRO A 53 5.11 -8.43 2.51
C PRO A 53 3.90 -9.06 3.21
N LEU A 54 3.94 -10.36 3.52
CA LEU A 54 2.83 -11.05 4.20
C LEU A 54 2.66 -10.57 5.65
N GLY A 55 3.75 -10.52 6.40
CA GLY A 55 3.75 -10.05 7.78
C GLY A 55 3.28 -8.60 7.87
N TYR A 56 3.74 -7.75 6.94
CA TYR A 56 3.28 -6.37 6.85
C TYR A 56 1.79 -6.25 6.53
N CYS A 57 1.30 -6.93 5.49
CA CYS A 57 -0.12 -6.88 5.14
C CYS A 57 -1.00 -7.44 6.26
N ALA A 58 -0.61 -8.54 6.90
CA ALA A 58 -1.33 -9.10 8.05
C ALA A 58 -1.38 -8.12 9.23
N PHE A 59 -0.25 -7.52 9.59
CA PHE A 59 -0.18 -6.51 10.63
C PHE A 59 -1.09 -5.32 10.34
N LEU A 60 -1.02 -4.78 9.11
CA LEU A 60 -1.82 -3.62 8.72
C LEU A 60 -3.31 -3.95 8.59
N PHE A 61 -3.66 -5.17 8.18
CA PHE A 61 -5.04 -5.66 8.16
C PHE A 61 -5.65 -5.72 9.56
N LEU A 62 -4.86 -6.06 10.58
CA LEU A 62 -5.30 -6.06 11.98
C LEU A 62 -5.33 -4.64 12.58
N MET A 63 -4.30 -3.83 12.34
CA MET A 63 -4.21 -2.47 12.88
C MET A 63 -5.16 -1.49 12.19
N GLY A 64 -5.54 -1.76 10.94
CA GLY A 64 -6.41 -0.93 10.12
C GLY A 64 -7.78 -0.66 10.76
N PRO A 65 -8.59 -1.68 11.06
CA PRO A 65 -9.88 -1.54 11.73
C PRO A 65 -9.78 -0.86 13.09
N VAL A 66 -8.78 -1.23 13.91
CA VAL A 66 -8.52 -0.58 15.22
C VAL A 66 -8.26 0.91 15.04
N SER A 67 -7.44 1.27 14.06
CA SER A 67 -7.09 2.66 13.75
C SER A 67 -8.28 3.45 13.18
N LEU A 68 -9.14 2.82 12.39
CA LEU A 68 -10.39 3.42 11.90
C LEU A 68 -11.38 3.70 13.03
N ALA A 69 -11.52 2.77 13.98
CA ALA A 69 -12.33 2.96 15.19
C ALA A 69 -11.79 4.10 16.07
N LEU A 70 -10.47 4.23 16.15
CA LEU A 70 -9.77 5.26 16.94
C LEU A 70 -9.32 6.47 16.12
N TRP A 71 -9.97 6.76 14.99
CA TRP A 71 -9.52 7.77 14.02
C TRP A 71 -9.15 9.13 14.65
N ASN A 72 -10.03 9.67 15.51
CA ASN A 72 -9.83 10.96 16.19
C ASN A 72 -8.94 10.84 17.45
N ARG A 73 -8.63 9.62 17.91
CA ARG A 73 -7.83 9.33 19.12
C ARG A 73 -6.41 8.86 18.75
N GLY A 74 -5.89 9.30 17.62
CA GLY A 74 -4.54 8.96 17.16
C GLY A 74 -4.46 7.76 16.20
N GLY A 75 -5.57 7.05 15.93
CA GLY A 75 -5.60 5.95 14.95
C GLY A 75 -5.17 6.40 13.56
N ARG A 76 -5.48 7.63 13.17
CA ARG A 76 -4.97 8.22 11.92
C ARG A 76 -3.44 8.33 11.88
N ARG A 77 -2.81 8.74 12.99
CA ARG A 77 -1.34 8.85 13.08
C ARG A 77 -0.69 7.47 13.06
N LEU A 78 -1.32 6.48 13.71
CA LEU A 78 -0.89 5.09 13.61
C LEU A 78 -0.90 4.61 12.17
N LEU A 79 -2.01 4.83 11.43
CA LEU A 79 -2.08 4.49 10.01
C LEU A 79 -1.03 5.20 9.17
N LEU A 80 -0.78 6.49 9.41
CA LEU A 80 0.27 7.24 8.72
C LEU A 80 1.63 6.54 8.88
N ILE A 81 1.99 6.16 10.11
CA ILE A 81 3.25 5.46 10.39
C ILE A 81 3.27 4.12 9.67
N CYS A 82 2.21 3.32 9.80
CA CYS A 82 2.14 2.01 9.16
C CYS A 82 2.26 2.12 7.63
N PHE A 83 1.47 2.98 6.98
CA PHE A 83 1.52 3.19 5.54
C PHE A 83 2.87 3.77 5.07
N SER A 84 3.61 4.47 5.92
CA SER A 84 4.96 4.97 5.59
C SER A 84 5.99 3.83 5.49
N VAL A 85 5.73 2.67 6.11
CA VAL A 85 6.61 1.50 6.02
C VAL A 85 6.41 0.74 4.70
N ALA A 86 5.21 0.76 4.11
CA ALA A 86 4.91 0.05 2.87
C ALA A 86 5.87 0.38 1.70
N PRO A 87 6.20 1.65 1.42
CA PRO A 87 7.16 2.01 0.39
C PRO A 87 8.55 1.41 0.62
N LEU A 88 8.99 1.29 1.87
CA LEU A 88 10.27 0.68 2.22
C LEU A 88 10.25 -0.83 1.90
N ILE A 89 9.18 -1.52 2.27
CA ILE A 89 9.03 -2.96 1.98
C ILE A 89 8.88 -3.20 0.47
N GLY A 90 8.12 -2.37 -0.23
CA GLY A 90 7.93 -2.49 -1.68
C GLY A 90 9.20 -2.22 -2.47
N THR A 91 9.98 -1.21 -2.10
CA THR A 91 11.29 -0.92 -2.71
C THR A 91 12.32 -2.01 -2.41
N LEU A 92 12.34 -2.53 -1.18
CA LEU A 92 13.20 -3.66 -0.81
C LEU A 92 12.81 -4.94 -1.58
N GLY A 93 11.51 -5.21 -1.71
CA GLY A 93 11.01 -6.32 -2.51
C GLY A 93 11.38 -6.17 -3.99
N PHE A 94 11.28 -4.95 -4.53
CA PHE A 94 11.70 -4.66 -5.91
C PHE A 94 13.20 -4.93 -6.12
N TRP A 95 14.04 -4.55 -5.15
CA TRP A 95 15.46 -4.87 -5.16
C TRP A 95 15.72 -6.39 -5.20
N PHE A 96 15.00 -7.16 -4.38
CA PHE A 96 15.12 -8.63 -4.35
C PHE A 96 14.63 -9.28 -5.65
N HIS A 97 13.50 -8.82 -6.19
CA HIS A 97 12.95 -9.34 -7.46
C HIS A 97 13.82 -8.98 -8.66
N SER A 98 14.59 -7.89 -8.57
CA SER A 98 15.53 -7.48 -9.61
C SER A 98 16.93 -8.09 -9.46
N LYS A 99 17.14 -8.99 -8.50
CA LYS A 99 18.45 -9.59 -8.17
C LYS A 99 19.56 -8.53 -7.96
N GLY A 100 19.19 -7.35 -7.47
CA GLY A 100 20.10 -6.20 -7.28
C GLY A 100 20.33 -5.30 -8.50
N ASP A 101 19.66 -5.54 -9.64
CA ASP A 101 19.74 -4.71 -10.84
C ASP A 101 18.37 -4.11 -11.23
N PRO A 102 17.83 -3.17 -10.43
CA PRO A 102 16.49 -2.61 -10.63
C PRO A 102 16.35 -1.86 -11.95
N TRP A 103 17.41 -1.17 -12.40
CA TRP A 103 17.38 -0.40 -13.64
C TRP A 103 17.16 -1.31 -14.85
N ARG A 104 17.91 -2.41 -14.92
CA ARG A 104 17.73 -3.40 -15.99
C ARG A 104 16.34 -3.99 -15.98
N SER A 105 15.80 -4.32 -14.80
CA SER A 105 14.43 -4.83 -14.68
C SER A 105 13.38 -3.85 -15.20
N VAL A 106 13.51 -2.54 -14.93
CA VAL A 106 12.61 -1.52 -15.52
C VAL A 106 12.76 -1.48 -17.04
N CYS A 107 13.99 -1.42 -17.56
CA CYS A 107 14.23 -1.40 -19.00
C CYS A 107 13.65 -2.65 -19.70
N THR A 108 13.76 -3.83 -19.10
CA THR A 108 13.15 -5.06 -19.60
C THR A 108 11.63 -4.97 -19.64
N VAL A 109 11.01 -4.48 -18.56
CA VAL A 109 9.54 -4.34 -18.52
C VAL A 109 9.06 -3.34 -19.55
N MET A 110 9.69 -2.17 -19.67
CA MET A 110 9.34 -1.17 -20.69
C MET A 110 9.47 -1.73 -22.10
N LYS A 111 10.53 -2.50 -22.37
CA LYS A 111 10.71 -3.18 -23.65
C LYS A 111 9.58 -4.18 -23.94
N VAL A 112 9.19 -4.98 -22.95
CA VAL A 112 8.13 -6.00 -23.08
C VAL A 112 6.75 -5.36 -23.23
N VAL A 113 6.47 -4.25 -22.55
CA VAL A 113 5.20 -3.50 -22.71
C VAL A 113 5.01 -3.00 -24.15
N CYS A 114 6.10 -2.68 -24.85
CA CYS A 114 6.06 -2.29 -26.26
C CYS A 114 6.01 -3.48 -27.25
N MET A 115 6.06 -4.73 -26.77
CA MET A 115 5.99 -5.93 -27.60
C MET A 115 4.55 -6.41 -27.78
N GLN A 116 4.30 -7.15 -28.85
CA GLN A 116 3.03 -7.84 -29.02
C GLN A 116 2.86 -8.95 -27.96
N PRO A 117 1.66 -9.12 -27.38
CA PRO A 117 1.38 -10.24 -26.48
C PRO A 117 1.78 -11.58 -27.10
N GLY A 118 2.37 -12.47 -26.29
CA GLY A 118 2.86 -13.78 -26.75
C GLY A 118 4.25 -13.77 -27.41
N ARG A 119 4.87 -12.61 -27.63
CA ARG A 119 6.26 -12.49 -28.10
C ARG A 119 7.26 -12.14 -26.99
N ILE A 120 6.94 -12.50 -25.76
CA ILE A 120 7.82 -12.28 -24.61
C ILE A 120 9.03 -13.22 -24.77
N PRO A 121 10.29 -12.72 -24.68
CA PRO A 121 11.45 -13.56 -24.84
C PRO A 121 11.43 -14.73 -23.84
N LEU A 122 11.62 -15.96 -24.34
CA LEU A 122 11.83 -17.16 -23.52
C LEU A 122 13.08 -16.93 -22.64
N GLY A 123 12.96 -17.14 -21.32
CA GLY A 123 14.03 -16.92 -20.35
C GLY A 123 13.84 -15.74 -19.40
N VAL A 124 12.67 -15.08 -19.39
CA VAL A 124 12.23 -14.27 -18.24
C VAL A 124 11.77 -15.20 -17.11
N ASP A 125 12.65 -16.10 -16.67
CA ASP A 125 12.39 -17.02 -15.57
C ASP A 125 12.69 -16.29 -14.25
N GLY A 126 11.63 -15.83 -13.60
CA GLY A 126 11.69 -15.13 -12.33
C GLY A 126 10.36 -14.50 -11.97
N PRO A 127 10.15 -14.14 -10.69
CA PRO A 127 8.94 -13.45 -10.30
C PRO A 127 8.86 -12.08 -11.01
N PRO A 128 7.65 -11.57 -11.29
CA PRO A 128 7.47 -10.28 -11.96
C PRO A 128 8.18 -9.18 -11.16
N ALA A 129 9.10 -8.48 -11.83
CA ALA A 129 10.00 -7.54 -11.17
C ALA A 129 9.24 -6.41 -10.47
N LEU A 130 8.19 -5.87 -11.10
CA LEU A 130 7.44 -4.73 -10.57
C LEU A 130 6.38 -5.08 -9.52
N ALA A 131 6.07 -6.36 -9.31
CA ALA A 131 4.99 -6.74 -8.38
C ALA A 131 5.13 -6.14 -6.96
N PRO A 132 6.34 -6.07 -6.36
CA PRO A 132 6.53 -5.44 -5.05
C PRO A 132 6.18 -3.94 -5.01
N LEU A 133 6.18 -3.24 -6.16
CA LEU A 133 5.87 -1.81 -6.22
C LEU A 133 4.38 -1.50 -5.97
N ALA A 134 3.50 -2.50 -6.00
CA ALA A 134 2.12 -2.34 -5.55
C ALA A 134 2.04 -1.83 -4.10
N LEU A 135 2.93 -2.30 -3.22
CA LEU A 135 3.04 -1.81 -1.85
C LEU A 135 3.50 -0.35 -1.78
N VAL A 136 4.37 0.09 -2.70
CA VAL A 136 4.80 1.50 -2.78
C VAL A 136 3.60 2.39 -3.08
N GLY A 137 2.84 2.05 -4.13
CA GLY A 137 1.65 2.83 -4.51
C GLY A 137 0.61 2.89 -3.39
N LEU A 138 0.21 1.74 -2.84
CA LEU A 138 -0.77 1.66 -1.75
C LEU A 138 -0.30 2.41 -0.49
N GLY A 139 0.99 2.27 -0.14
CA GLY A 139 1.61 2.96 0.97
C GLY A 139 1.55 4.47 0.83
N LEU A 140 2.00 5.00 -0.31
CA LEU A 140 2.00 6.44 -0.57
C LEU A 140 0.57 7.02 -0.59
N MET A 141 -0.40 6.31 -1.18
CA MET A 141 -1.81 6.73 -1.12
C MET A 141 -2.30 6.82 0.33
N GLY A 142 -2.00 5.80 1.16
CA GLY A 142 -2.33 5.81 2.58
C GLY A 142 -1.68 6.98 3.33
N VAL A 143 -0.41 7.27 3.07
CA VAL A 143 0.31 8.43 3.64
C VAL A 143 -0.39 9.73 3.29
N VAL A 144 -0.73 9.96 2.02
CA VAL A 144 -1.40 11.18 1.57
C VAL A 144 -2.77 11.36 2.23
N ILE A 145 -3.59 10.30 2.27
CA ILE A 145 -4.92 10.37 2.92
C ILE A 145 -4.77 10.63 4.43
N CYS A 146 -3.82 9.96 5.08
CA CYS A 146 -3.56 10.13 6.50
C CYS A 146 -2.86 11.46 6.85
N SER A 147 -2.20 12.14 5.91
CA SER A 147 -1.55 13.44 6.15
C SER A 147 -2.46 14.64 5.89
N ALA A 148 -3.43 14.53 4.96
CA ALA A 148 -4.25 15.64 4.44
C ALA A 148 -5.01 16.52 5.47
N ASN A 149 -5.08 16.18 6.76
CA ASN A 149 -5.64 17.04 7.82
C ASN A 149 -4.87 16.92 9.15
N LEU A 150 -3.60 16.51 9.14
CA LEU A 150 -2.75 16.63 10.34
C LEU A 150 -2.25 18.08 10.53
N GLY A 151 -2.06 18.83 9.43
CA GLY A 151 -1.67 20.24 9.47
C GLY A 151 -2.70 21.14 10.16
N ASN A 152 -3.99 20.99 9.83
CA ASN A 152 -5.05 21.85 10.37
C ASN A 152 -5.33 21.68 11.88
N GLY A 153 -4.77 20.66 12.53
CA GLY A 153 -4.92 20.42 13.97
C GLY A 153 -3.72 20.85 14.81
N ALA A 154 -2.58 21.15 14.18
CA ALA A 154 -1.39 21.67 14.85
C ALA A 154 -1.48 23.20 15.06
N ASP A 155 -2.25 23.90 14.23
CA ASP A 155 -2.51 25.35 14.34
C ASP A 155 -3.67 25.70 15.30
N ALA A 156 -4.21 24.71 16.00
CA ALA A 156 -5.33 24.87 16.94
C ALA A 156 -4.93 24.58 18.41
N LYS A 157 -3.64 24.66 18.72
CA LYS A 157 -3.12 24.60 20.09
C LYS A 157 -2.38 25.86 20.46
#